data_AF-A0A2X2M7D6-F1
#
_entry.id   AF-A0A2X2M7D6-F1
#
_cell.length_a   1.000
_cell.length_b   1.000
_cell.length_c   1.000
_cell.angle_alpha   90.00
_cell.angle_beta   90.00
_cell.angle_gamma   90.00
#
_symmetry.space_group_name_H-M   'P 1'
#
loop_
_entity.id
_entity.type
_entity.pdbx_description
1 polymer ?
#
loop_
_entity_poly.entity_id
_entity_poly.type
_entity_poly.pdbx_seq_one_letter_code
_entity_poly.pdbx_strand_id
1 'polypeptide(L)'
;MLLFKIKWQNLIHHFNQYDCVEEAELFNIVQQVVAHAINPTLPHANELKDILFGPTITVKALLNMRMENKVKQYLNIELDNPIKKEV
;
A
#
# COMPACT_ATOMS: atom_id res chain seq x y z
N MET A 1 5.57 7.67 -0.70
CA MET A 1 5.10 6.35 -0.24
C MET A 1 3.61 6.12 -0.47
N LEU A 2 2.74 7.10 -0.14
CA LEU A 2 1.29 7.06 -0.35
C LEU A 2 0.82 6.73 -1.78
N LEU A 3 1.44 7.31 -2.81
CA LEU A 3 1.09 7.07 -4.22
C LEU A 3 1.38 5.64 -4.68
N PHE A 4 2.38 4.97 -4.08
CA PHE A 4 2.78 3.62 -4.46
C PHE A 4 1.72 2.61 -4.00
N LYS A 5 1.31 2.66 -2.72
CA LYS A 5 0.36 1.69 -2.14
C LYS A 5 -1.03 1.69 -2.80
N ILE A 6 -1.57 2.86 -3.17
CA ILE A 6 -2.88 2.97 -3.85
C ILE A 6 -2.85 2.34 -5.25
N LYS A 7 -1.75 2.50 -5.99
CA LYS A 7 -1.59 1.92 -7.33
C LYS A 7 -1.62 0.39 -7.29
N TRP A 8 -0.99 -0.22 -6.28
CA TRP A 8 -0.98 -1.67 -6.10
C TRP A 8 -2.34 -2.22 -5.68
N GLN A 9 -3.05 -1.56 -4.76
CA GLN A 9 -4.39 -1.98 -4.37
C GLN A 9 -5.36 -1.99 -5.57
N ASN A 10 -5.34 -0.95 -6.39
CA ASN A 10 -6.17 -0.91 -7.60
C ASN A 10 -5.81 -2.02 -8.60
N LEU A 11 -4.51 -2.34 -8.72
CA LEU A 11 -4.04 -3.41 -9.58
C LEU A 11 -4.47 -4.79 -9.07
N ILE A 12 -4.32 -5.03 -7.77
CA ILE A 12 -4.73 -6.28 -7.11
C ILE A 12 -6.25 -6.45 -7.20
N HIS A 13 -7.01 -5.39 -6.94
CA HIS A 13 -8.47 -5.40 -7.09
C HIS A 13 -8.92 -5.69 -8.53
N HIS A 14 -8.18 -5.18 -9.52
CA HIS A 14 -8.42 -5.49 -10.93
C HIS A 14 -8.16 -6.97 -11.26
N PHE A 15 -7.10 -7.56 -10.69
CA PHE A 15 -6.79 -8.98 -10.89
C PHE A 15 -7.70 -9.93 -10.10
N ASN A 16 -8.26 -9.50 -8.96
CA ASN A 16 -9.24 -10.26 -8.18
C ASN A 16 -10.61 -10.40 -8.91
N GLN A 17 -10.79 -9.78 -10.08
CA GLN A 17 -11.98 -9.99 -10.92
C GLN A 17 -11.92 -11.31 -11.71
N TYR A 18 -10.78 -12.01 -11.71
CA TYR A 18 -10.61 -13.31 -12.34
C TYR A 18 -10.80 -14.41 -11.30
N ASP A 19 -11.69 -15.37 -11.59
CA ASP A 19 -12.07 -16.46 -10.66
C ASP A 19 -10.90 -17.32 -10.14
N CYS A 20 -9.72 -17.23 -10.77
CA CYS A 20 -8.52 -17.99 -10.44
C CYS A 20 -7.46 -17.19 -9.67
N VAL A 21 -7.76 -15.97 -9.22
CA VAL A 21 -6.77 -15.09 -8.59
C VAL A 21 -7.24 -14.67 -7.20
N GLU A 22 -6.58 -15.20 -6.18
CA GLU A 22 -6.85 -14.81 -4.79
C GLU A 22 -6.08 -13.54 -4.40
N GLU A 23 -6.80 -12.55 -3.89
CA GLU A 23 -6.23 -11.28 -3.42
C GLU A 23 -5.13 -11.47 -2.36
N ALA A 24 -5.29 -12.45 -1.46
CA ALA A 24 -4.30 -12.78 -0.44
C ALA A 24 -2.98 -13.28 -1.03
N GLU A 25 -3.03 -14.09 -2.10
CA GLU A 25 -1.82 -14.57 -2.78
C GLU A 25 -1.06 -13.44 -3.47
N LEU A 26 -1.78 -12.51 -4.10
CA LEU A 26 -1.18 -11.33 -4.73
C LEU A 26 -0.48 -10.44 -3.69
N PHE A 27 -1.10 -10.21 -2.53
CA PHE A 27 -0.46 -9.46 -1.45
C PHE A 27 0.79 -10.17 -0.90
N ASN A 28 0.77 -11.51 -0.80
CA ASN A 28 1.93 -12.29 -0.42
C ASN A 28 3.09 -12.15 -1.42
N ILE A 29 2.81 -12.20 -2.72
CA ILE A 29 3.82 -11.99 -3.77
C ILE A 29 4.43 -10.59 -3.64
N VAL A 30 3.59 -9.55 -3.51
CA VAL A 30 4.07 -8.17 -3.33
C VAL A 30 4.92 -8.05 -2.05
N GLN A 31 4.49 -8.68 -0.95
CA GLN A 31 5.25 -8.70 0.29
C GLN A 31 6.65 -9.31 0.10
N GLN A 32 6.74 -10.46 -0.59
CA GLN A 32 8.02 -11.14 -0.86
C GLN A 32 8.94 -10.30 -1.75
N VAL A 33 8.41 -9.73 -2.83
CA VAL A 33 9.19 -8.88 -3.75
C VAL A 33 9.72 -7.64 -3.04
N VAL A 34 8.87 -6.97 -2.24
CA VAL A 34 9.28 -5.79 -1.46
C VAL A 34 10.33 -6.17 -0.41
N ALA A 35 10.16 -7.30 0.29
CA ALA A 35 11.13 -7.76 1.28
C ALA A 35 12.49 -8.09 0.63
N HIS A 36 12.49 -8.70 -0.56
CA HIS A 36 13.71 -9.03 -1.29
C HIS A 36 14.40 -7.78 -1.87
N ALA A 37 13.63 -6.73 -2.21
CA ALA A 37 14.19 -5.46 -2.68
C ALA A 37 14.89 -4.65 -1.59
N ILE A 38 14.60 -4.91 -0.30
CA ILE A 38 15.25 -4.22 0.83
C ILE A 38 16.61 -4.88 1.09
N ASN A 39 17.68 -4.16 0.79
CA ASN A 39 19.03 -4.61 1.09
C ASN A 39 19.31 -4.50 2.62
N PRO A 40 19.52 -5.62 3.34
CA PRO A 40 19.69 -5.60 4.80
C PRO A 40 21.01 -4.97 5.26
N THR A 41 21.98 -4.74 4.37
CA THR A 41 23.28 -4.16 4.73
C THR A 41 23.24 -2.64 4.86
N LEU A 42 22.14 -2.01 4.46
CA LEU A 42 21.97 -0.56 4.51
C LEU A 42 21.35 -0.11 5.84
N PRO A 43 21.77 1.04 6.40
CA PRO A 43 21.31 1.50 7.71
C PRO A 43 19.81 1.83 7.76
N HIS A 44 19.20 2.14 6.61
CA HIS A 44 17.77 2.43 6.49
C HIS A 44 16.90 1.18 6.28
N ALA A 45 17.49 -0.02 6.21
CA ALA A 45 16.76 -1.24 5.91
C ALA A 45 15.72 -1.59 6.98
N ASN A 46 16.06 -1.37 8.26
CA ASN A 46 15.16 -1.65 9.37
C ASN A 46 14.00 -0.64 9.40
N GLU A 47 14.31 0.66 9.27
CA GLU A 47 13.29 1.71 9.18
C GLU A 47 12.33 1.49 8.01
N LEU A 48 12.84 1.08 6.84
CA LEU A 48 12.01 0.75 5.68
C LEU A 48 11.11 -0.46 5.95
N LYS A 49 11.60 -1.50 6.64
CA LYS A 49 10.79 -2.67 7.00
C LYS A 49 9.66 -2.26 7.94
N ASP A 50 9.96 -1.48 8.97
CA ASP A 50 8.98 -1.05 9.97
C ASP A 50 7.89 -0.19 9.34
N ILE A 51 8.27 0.73 8.46
CA ILE A 51 7.35 1.61 7.75
C ILE A 51 6.53 0.86 6.69
N LEU A 52 7.12 -0.09 5.95
CA LEU A 52 6.43 -0.80 4.86
C LEU A 52 5.55 -1.93 5.36
N PHE A 53 6.00 -2.69 6.38
CA PHE A 53 5.36 -3.87 6.96
C PHE A 53 4.66 -3.62 8.30
N GLY A 54 4.61 -2.37 8.77
CA GLY A 54 3.87 -1.98 9.98
C GLY A 54 2.37 -2.31 9.92
N PRO A 55 1.66 -2.25 11.07
CA PRO A 55 0.29 -2.75 11.19
C PRO A 55 -0.73 -1.94 10.37
N THR A 56 -0.53 -0.63 10.25
CA THR A 56 -1.45 0.29 9.59
C THR A 56 -0.74 1.09 8.50
N ILE A 57 -1.52 1.57 7.53
CA ILE A 57 -1.07 2.49 6.48
C ILE A 57 -1.92 3.75 6.52
N THR A 58 -1.25 4.90 6.42
CA THR A 58 -1.95 6.16 6.17
C THR A 58 -2.14 6.34 4.67
N VAL A 59 -3.38 6.53 4.25
CA VAL A 59 -3.78 6.79 2.87
C VAL A 59 -4.37 8.19 2.76
N LYS A 60 -3.95 8.96 1.75
CA LYS A 60 -4.55 10.27 1.41
C LYS A 60 -5.67 10.04 0.43
N ALA A 61 -6.90 10.01 0.94
CA ALA A 61 -8.08 9.93 0.11
C ALA A 61 -8.52 11.33 -0.33
N LEU A 62 -8.83 11.47 -1.62
CA LEU A 62 -9.48 12.64 -2.20
C LEU A 62 -10.98 12.47 -2.05
N LEU A 63 -11.60 13.19 -1.12
CA LEU A 63 -13.03 13.03 -0.82
C LEU A 63 -13.95 13.84 -1.75
N ASN A 64 -13.49 14.98 -2.27
CA ASN A 64 -14.35 15.86 -3.08
C ASN A 64 -13.55 16.61 -4.15
N MET A 65 -13.88 16.37 -5.42
CA MET A 65 -13.50 17.23 -6.55
C MET A 65 -14.75 18.00 -7.00
N ARG A 66 -14.87 19.29 -6.66
CA ARG A 66 -15.80 20.20 -7.33
C ARG A 66 -15.04 20.97 -8.41
N MET A 67 -15.38 20.72 -9.67
CA MET A 67 -14.66 21.20 -10.86
C MET A 67 -14.75 22.70 -11.09
N GLU A 68 -15.62 23.45 -10.38
CA GLU A 68 -15.91 24.82 -10.80
C GLU A 68 -15.37 25.95 -9.91
N ASN A 69 -14.92 25.76 -8.65
CA ASN A 69 -14.24 26.90 -7.97
C ASN A 69 -13.50 26.73 -6.62
N LYS A 70 -13.28 25.57 -5.97
CA LYS A 70 -12.49 25.57 -4.70
C LYS A 70 -12.01 24.19 -4.19
N VAL A 71 -10.72 24.19 -3.81
CA VAL A 71 -9.96 23.34 -2.84
C VAL A 71 -10.09 21.82 -2.92
N LYS A 72 -8.99 21.17 -3.30
CA LYS A 72 -8.76 19.73 -3.10
C LYS A 72 -8.61 19.46 -1.59
N GLN A 73 -9.60 18.83 -0.97
CA GLN A 73 -9.48 18.35 0.42
C GLN A 73 -8.95 16.91 0.42
N TYR A 74 -7.80 16.72 1.07
CA TYR A 74 -7.20 15.42 1.31
C TYR A 74 -7.47 15.03 2.75
N LEU A 75 -8.03 13.84 2.97
CA LEU A 75 -8.15 13.26 4.30
C LEU A 75 -7.14 12.13 4.46
N ASN A 76 -6.42 12.14 5.58
CA ASN A 76 -5.56 11.02 5.95
C ASN A 76 -6.44 9.98 6.64
N ILE A 77 -6.62 8.84 6.01
CA ILE A 77 -7.34 7.69 6.55
C ILE A 77 -6.29 6.66 6.95
N GLU A 78 -6.43 6.07 8.14
CA GLU A 78 -5.64 4.92 8.55
C GLU A 78 -6.39 3.65 8.18
N LEU A 79 -5.72 2.74 7.47
CA LEU A 79 -6.24 1.45 7.05
C LEU A 79 -5.31 0.33 7.52
N ASP A 80 -5.83 -0.88 7.66
CA ASP A 80 -5.00 -2.06 7.91
C ASP A 80 -4.02 -2.28 6.75
N ASN A 81 -2.77 -2.59 7.07
CA ASN A 81 -1.75 -2.86 6.06
C ASN A 81 -1.90 -4.30 5.53
N PRO A 82 -2.25 -4.50 4.24
CA PRO A 82 -2.46 -5.84 3.70
C PRO A 82 -1.16 -6.64 3.53
N ILE A 83 0.00 -5.97 3.52
CA ILE A 83 1.32 -6.61 3.48
C ILE A 83 1.98 -6.68 4.87
N LYS A 84 1.24 -6.41 5.95
CA LYS A 84 1.79 -6.44 7.32
C LYS A 84 2.55 -7.73 7.57
N LYS A 85 3.65 -7.62 8.30
CA LYS A 85 4.43 -8.79 8.73
C LYS A 85 4.59 -8.71 10.23
N GLU A 86 4.28 -9.79 10.93
CA GLU A 86 4.71 -9.93 12.32
C GLU A 86 6.23 -10.03 12.29
N VAL A 87 6.88 -9.03 12.89
CA VAL A 87 8.33 -8.89 12.97
C VAL A 87 8.83 -9.59 14.23
#